data_AF-A0A832N654-F1
#
_entry.id   AF-A0A832N654-F1
#
_cell.length_a   1.000
_cell.length_b   1.000
_cell.length_c   1.000
_cell.angle_alpha   90.00
_cell.angle_beta   90.00
_cell.angle_gamma   90.00
#
_symmetry.space_group_name_H-M   'P 1'
#
loop_
_entity.id
_entity.type
_entity.pdbx_description
1 polymer ?
#
loop_
_entity_poly.entity_id
_entity_poly.type
_entity_poly.pdbx_seq_one_letter_code
_entity_poly.pdbx_strand_id
1 'polypeptide(L)'
;MTFLSVYKTLFKHYGPQHWWPGETAFEVMVGAVLTQNTAWTNVEKAIANLKQAGVLTAKKLLAMPTAELGALIRPAGYFNVKAKRLHNFCRWLLAQGGEAALNDFDDVALRNGLLSVNGVGPETA
;
A
#
# COMPACT_ATOMS: atom_id res chain seq x y z
N MET A 1 -10.53 -31.57 -6.88
CA MET A 1 -10.70 -30.19 -7.39
C MET A 1 -9.31 -29.58 -7.49
N THR A 2 -8.86 -29.16 -8.67
CA THR A 2 -7.50 -28.58 -8.85
C THR A 2 -7.54 -27.06 -8.71
N PHE A 3 -6.42 -26.42 -8.36
CA PHE A 3 -6.32 -24.96 -8.30
C PHE A 3 -6.81 -24.30 -9.60
N LEU A 4 -6.41 -24.86 -10.75
CA LEU A 4 -6.83 -24.37 -12.06
C LEU A 4 -8.35 -24.48 -12.28
N SER A 5 -9.01 -25.52 -11.75
CA SER A 5 -10.46 -25.64 -11.83
C SER A 5 -11.21 -24.61 -10.97
N VAL A 6 -10.67 -24.29 -9.79
CA VAL A 6 -11.21 -23.23 -8.92
C VAL A 6 -11.05 -21.87 -9.60
N TYR A 7 -9.84 -21.56 -10.07
CA TYR A 7 -9.55 -20.33 -10.81
C TYR A 7 -10.50 -20.15 -12.01
N LYS A 8 -10.63 -21.16 -12.88
CA LYS A 8 -11.51 -21.10 -14.06
C LYS A 8 -12.98 -20.87 -13.68
N THR A 9 -13.43 -21.46 -12.58
CA THR A 9 -14.82 -21.33 -12.11
C THR A 9 -15.10 -19.91 -11.63
N LEU A 10 -14.20 -19.38 -10.78
CA LEU A 10 -14.31 -18.00 -10.30
C LEU A 10 -14.17 -17.00 -11.45
N PHE A 11 -13.19 -17.20 -12.34
CA PHE A 11 -12.97 -16.32 -13.48
C PHE A 11 -14.15 -16.34 -14.46
N LYS A 12 -14.76 -17.49 -14.73
CA LYS A 12 -15.96 -17.57 -15.57
C LYS A 12 -17.15 -16.82 -14.97
N HIS A 13 -17.29 -16.85 -13.64
CA HIS A 13 -18.41 -16.21 -12.96
C HIS A 13 -18.23 -14.69 -12.82
N TYR A 14 -17.06 -14.25 -12.38
CA TYR A 14 -16.78 -12.86 -12.05
C TYR A 14 -16.13 -12.09 -13.22
N GLY A 15 -15.45 -12.76 -14.14
CA GLY A 15 -14.67 -12.10 -15.20
C GLY A 15 -13.45 -11.32 -14.67
N PRO A 16 -12.83 -10.45 -15.48
CA PRO A 16 -11.80 -9.53 -15.01
C PRO A 16 -12.36 -8.60 -13.93
N GLN A 17 -11.80 -8.64 -12.73
CA GLN A 17 -12.33 -7.89 -11.59
C GLN A 17 -11.73 -6.50 -11.42
N HIS A 18 -10.50 -6.26 -11.93
CA HIS A 18 -9.72 -5.07 -11.58
C HIS A 18 -9.75 -4.79 -10.07
N TRP A 19 -9.58 -5.89 -9.31
CA TRP A 19 -10.10 -6.02 -7.94
C TRP A 19 -9.46 -5.07 -6.93
N TRP A 20 -8.29 -4.52 -7.21
CA TRP A 20 -7.66 -3.49 -6.41
C TRP A 20 -7.85 -2.11 -7.07
N PRO A 21 -8.59 -1.17 -6.46
CA PRO A 21 -8.74 0.17 -7.00
C PRO A 21 -7.48 1.01 -6.72
N GLY A 22 -6.97 1.69 -7.74
CA GLY A 22 -5.88 2.64 -7.62
C GLY A 22 -5.52 3.26 -8.97
N GLU A 23 -5.15 4.53 -8.97
CA GLU A 23 -4.75 5.24 -10.19
C GLU A 23 -3.25 5.04 -10.49
N THR A 24 -2.44 4.77 -9.46
CA THR A 24 -0.99 4.63 -9.56
C THR A 24 -0.46 3.46 -8.72
N ALA A 25 0.71 2.94 -9.06
CA ALA A 25 1.38 1.90 -8.28
C ALA A 25 1.64 2.35 -6.83
N PHE A 26 2.07 3.60 -6.63
CA PHE A 26 2.23 4.17 -5.28
C PHE A 26 0.93 4.17 -4.47
N GLU A 27 -0.20 4.52 -5.09
CA GLU A 27 -1.50 4.49 -4.42
C GLU A 27 -1.86 3.08 -3.97
N VAL A 28 -1.61 2.07 -4.81
CA VAL A 28 -1.80 0.65 -4.46
C VAL A 28 -0.94 0.27 -3.24
N MET A 29 0.35 0.63 -3.25
CA MET A 29 1.28 0.36 -2.14
C MET A 29 0.82 1.02 -0.83
N VAL A 30 0.39 2.29 -0.88
CA VAL A 30 -0.17 3.00 0.28
C VAL A 30 -1.45 2.32 0.76
N GLY A 31 -2.35 1.94 -0.15
CA GLY A 31 -3.56 1.18 0.15
C GLY A 31 -3.26 -0.13 0.88
N ALA A 32 -2.24 -0.87 0.44
CA ALA A 32 -1.84 -2.14 1.05
C ALA A 32 -1.33 -1.96 2.50
N VAL A 33 -0.59 -0.88 2.78
CA VAL A 33 -0.21 -0.54 4.16
C VAL A 33 -1.43 -0.13 4.98
N LEU A 34 -2.36 0.62 4.39
CA LEU A 34 -3.53 1.14 5.08
C LEU A 34 -4.62 0.10 5.33
N THR A 35 -4.72 -0.96 4.53
CA THR A 35 -5.80 -1.97 4.65
C THR A 35 -5.65 -2.89 5.86
N GLN A 36 -4.49 -2.93 6.50
CA GLN A 36 -4.25 -3.78 7.67
C GLN A 36 -5.23 -3.42 8.82
N ASN A 37 -6.02 -4.40 9.28
CA ASN A 37 -7.01 -4.24 10.36
C ASN A 37 -8.03 -3.11 10.12
N THR A 38 -8.51 -2.92 8.89
CA THR A 38 -9.59 -1.96 8.59
C THR A 38 -10.39 -2.36 7.38
N ALA A 39 -11.60 -1.80 7.24
CA ALA A 39 -12.42 -2.00 6.05
C ALA A 39 -11.91 -1.15 4.88
N TRP A 40 -12.04 -1.65 3.64
CA TRP A 40 -11.60 -0.94 2.44
C TRP A 40 -12.24 0.46 2.31
N THR A 41 -13.52 0.62 2.66
CA THR A 41 -14.22 1.91 2.63
C THR A 41 -13.57 2.99 3.52
N ASN A 42 -12.83 2.60 4.55
CA ASN A 42 -12.05 3.53 5.37
C ASN A 42 -10.68 3.85 4.76
N VAL A 43 -10.08 2.91 4.04
CA VAL A 43 -8.86 3.12 3.25
C VAL A 43 -9.14 4.12 2.14
N GLU A 44 -10.25 3.98 1.42
CA GLU A 44 -10.67 4.90 0.37
C GLU A 44 -10.78 6.34 0.88
N LYS A 45 -11.41 6.53 2.04
CA LYS A 45 -11.50 7.85 2.69
C LYS A 45 -10.11 8.41 3.04
N ALA A 46 -9.22 7.57 3.57
CA ALA A 46 -7.86 7.99 3.90
C ALA A 46 -7.06 8.38 2.65
N ILE A 47 -7.13 7.60 1.57
CA ILE A 47 -6.48 7.90 0.29
C ILE A 47 -7.06 9.20 -0.29
N ALA A 48 -8.39 9.37 -0.27
CA ALA A 48 -9.04 10.60 -0.72
C ALA A 48 -8.53 11.83 0.04
N ASN A 49 -8.38 11.74 1.37
CA ASN A 49 -7.80 12.82 2.17
C ASN A 49 -6.35 13.15 1.76
N LEU A 50 -5.51 12.13 1.52
CA LEU A 50 -4.13 12.33 1.07
C LEU A 50 -4.06 12.97 -0.33
N LYS A 51 -4.97 12.58 -1.23
CA LYS A 51 -5.10 13.18 -2.57
C LYS A 51 -5.56 14.62 -2.50
N GLN A 52 -6.60 14.91 -1.72
CA GLN A 52 -7.12 16.27 -1.52
C GLN A 52 -6.08 17.21 -0.91
N ALA A 53 -5.27 16.71 0.03
CA ALA A 53 -4.14 17.46 0.58
C ALA A 53 -2.95 17.56 -0.39
N GLY A 54 -2.96 16.85 -1.52
CA GLY A 54 -1.91 16.88 -2.53
C GLY A 54 -0.59 16.24 -2.07
N VAL A 55 -0.65 15.28 -1.13
CA VAL A 55 0.53 14.71 -0.44
C VAL A 55 0.78 13.25 -0.75
N LEU A 56 -0.02 12.60 -1.60
CA LEU A 56 0.11 11.19 -1.98
C LEU A 56 1.33 10.93 -2.89
N THR A 57 2.54 11.15 -2.36
CA THR A 57 3.83 10.80 -2.97
C THR A 57 4.81 10.42 -1.86
N ALA A 58 5.76 9.52 -2.12
CA ALA A 58 6.70 9.05 -1.11
C ALA A 58 7.47 10.21 -0.42
N LYS A 59 7.91 11.21 -1.20
CA LYS A 59 8.64 12.37 -0.68
C LYS A 59 7.78 13.22 0.25
N LYS A 60 6.55 13.55 -0.16
CA LYS A 60 5.66 14.41 0.65
C LYS A 60 5.17 13.70 1.90
N LEU A 61 4.83 12.41 1.81
CA LEU A 61 4.45 11.63 2.99
C LEU A 61 5.61 11.54 3.98
N LEU A 62 6.84 11.27 3.53
CA LEU A 62 8.00 11.16 4.42
C LEU A 62 8.38 12.49 5.10
N ALA A 63 8.16 13.61 4.43
CA ALA A 63 8.45 14.95 4.97
C ALA A 63 7.38 15.44 5.95
N MET A 64 6.20 14.83 5.96
CA MET A 64 5.08 15.25 6.80
C MET A 64 5.30 14.84 8.27
N PRO A 65 4.93 15.69 9.25
CA PRO A 65 4.89 15.28 10.65
C PRO A 65 3.95 14.08 10.85
N THR A 66 4.39 13.09 11.62
CA THR A 66 3.62 11.86 11.87
C THR A 66 2.19 12.14 12.38
N ALA A 67 2.00 13.21 13.17
CA ALA A 67 0.70 13.60 13.69
C ALA A 67 -0.25 14.12 12.59
N GLU A 68 0.26 14.93 11.66
CA GLU A 68 -0.51 15.45 10.52
C GLU A 68 -0.89 14.31 9.56
N LEU A 69 0.07 13.42 9.26
CA LEU A 69 -0.22 12.23 8.46
C LEU A 69 -1.27 11.35 9.13
N GLY A 70 -1.13 11.14 10.45
CA GLY A 70 -2.09 10.41 11.27
C GLY A 70 -3.50 11.00 11.21
N ALA A 71 -3.63 12.33 11.16
CA ALA A 71 -4.93 12.99 11.02
C ALA A 71 -5.58 12.70 9.65
N LEU A 72 -4.81 12.74 8.57
CA LEU A 72 -5.31 12.47 7.21
C LEU A 72 -5.76 11.02 7.04
N ILE A 73 -5.03 10.07 7.63
CA ILE A 73 -5.35 8.63 7.53
C ILE A 73 -6.20 8.10 8.69
N ARG A 74 -6.72 8.99 9.55
CA ARG A 74 -7.54 8.63 10.71
C ARG A 74 -8.69 7.66 10.41
N PRO A 75 -9.43 7.78 9.28
CA PRO A 75 -10.48 6.82 8.93
C PRO A 75 -10.00 5.38 8.90
N ALA A 76 -8.75 5.13 8.49
CA ALA A 76 -8.19 3.79 8.37
C ALA A 76 -7.92 3.11 9.73
N GLY A 77 -8.09 3.78 10.88
CA GLY A 77 -7.84 3.20 12.20
C GLY A 77 -6.35 2.93 12.48
N TYR A 78 -5.98 2.74 13.75
CA TYR A 78 -4.58 2.60 14.18
C TYR A 78 -3.62 3.64 13.55
N PHE A 79 -4.12 4.85 13.31
CA PHE A 79 -3.50 5.83 12.43
C PHE A 79 -2.10 6.26 12.89
N ASN A 80 -1.83 6.32 14.19
CA ASN A 80 -0.49 6.60 14.72
C ASN A 80 0.53 5.52 14.32
N VAL A 81 0.11 4.25 14.33
CA VAL A 81 0.96 3.13 13.90
C VAL A 81 1.10 3.16 12.38
N LYS A 82 0.01 3.33 11.64
CA LYS A 82 0.03 3.37 10.18
C LYS A 82 0.85 4.54 9.61
N ALA A 83 0.81 5.71 10.25
CA ALA A 83 1.65 6.84 9.85
C ALA A 83 3.15 6.51 9.96
N LYS A 84 3.57 5.87 11.07
CA LYS A 84 4.95 5.38 11.22
C LYS A 84 5.31 4.34 10.17
N ARG A 85 4.41 3.39 9.88
CA ARG A 85 4.62 2.36 8.86
C ARG A 85 4.77 2.96 7.45
N LEU A 86 3.93 3.94 7.11
CA LEU A 86 4.06 4.69 5.86
C LEU A 86 5.38 5.44 5.77
N HIS A 87 5.85 6.08 6.84
CA HIS A 87 7.18 6.70 6.86
C HIS A 87 8.29 5.66 6.65
N ASN A 88 8.23 4.51 7.30
CA ASN A 88 9.22 3.45 7.13
C ASN A 88 9.24 2.96 5.68
N PHE A 89 8.06 2.70 5.10
CA PHE A 89 7.92 2.30 3.71
C PHE A 89 8.44 3.37 2.73
N CYS A 90 8.01 4.63 2.87
CA CYS A 90 8.44 5.72 1.99
C CYS A 90 9.95 5.95 2.08
N ARG A 91 10.54 5.83 3.27
CA ARG A 91 11.99 5.93 3.47
C ARG A 91 12.72 4.81 2.73
N TRP A 92 12.26 3.57 2.88
CA TRP A 92 12.84 2.43 2.19
C TRP A 92 12.73 2.56 0.66
N LEU A 93 11.53 2.92 0.17
CA LEU A 93 11.27 3.10 -1.27
C LEU A 93 12.19 4.15 -1.88
N LEU A 94 12.34 5.31 -1.24
CA LEU A 94 13.24 6.35 -1.72
C LEU A 94 14.70 5.93 -1.65
N ALA A 95 15.09 5.11 -0.67
CA ALA A 95 16.44 4.56 -0.59
C ALA A 95 16.75 3.57 -1.72
N GLN A 96 15.74 2.89 -2.28
CA GLN A 96 15.90 2.05 -3.47
C GLN A 96 15.99 2.85 -4.78
N GLY A 97 15.78 4.17 -4.75
CA GLY A 97 15.72 5.01 -5.96
C GLY A 97 14.29 5.34 -6.42
N GLY A 98 13.26 4.96 -5.64
CA GLY A 98 11.85 5.22 -5.94
C GLY A 98 11.17 4.07 -6.69
N GLU A 99 9.93 4.30 -7.12
CA GLU A 99 9.08 3.27 -7.73
C GLU A 99 9.67 2.62 -8.97
N ALA A 100 10.29 3.42 -9.85
CA ALA A 100 10.85 2.92 -11.10
C ALA A 100 11.99 1.91 -10.88
N ALA A 101 12.80 2.11 -9.85
CA ALA A 101 13.94 1.25 -9.52
C ALA A 101 13.49 -0.13 -8.98
N LEU A 102 12.23 -0.28 -8.54
CA LEU A 102 11.72 -1.56 -8.10
C LEU A 102 11.61 -2.59 -9.24
N ASN A 103 11.53 -2.14 -10.50
CA ASN A 103 11.47 -3.03 -11.67
C ASN A 103 12.77 -3.78 -11.93
N ASP A 104 13.89 -3.34 -11.33
CA ASP A 104 15.20 -3.97 -11.51
C ASP A 104 15.41 -5.13 -10.53
N PHE A 105 14.50 -5.34 -9.58
CA PHE A 105 14.55 -6.43 -8.62
C PHE A 105 13.80 -7.66 -9.15
N ASP A 106 14.33 -8.85 -8.89
CA ASP A 106 13.52 -10.07 -8.97
C ASP A 106 12.52 -10.16 -7.80
N ASP A 107 11.50 -10.99 -7.95
CA ASP A 107 10.42 -11.14 -6.96
C ASP A 107 10.94 -11.51 -5.55
N VAL A 108 12.00 -12.32 -5.46
CA VAL A 108 12.55 -12.79 -4.19
C VAL A 108 13.29 -11.65 -3.48
N ALA A 109 14.13 -10.92 -4.22
CA ALA A 109 14.86 -9.78 -3.72
C ALA A 109 13.91 -8.65 -3.31
N LEU A 110 12.90 -8.35 -4.13
CA LEU A 110 11.89 -7.33 -3.82
C LEU A 110 11.10 -7.70 -2.57
N ARG A 111 10.62 -8.95 -2.47
CA ARG A 111 9.89 -9.45 -1.30
C ARG A 111 10.74 -9.35 -0.03
N ASN A 112 11.99 -9.78 -0.08
CA ASN A 112 12.90 -9.69 1.08
C ASN A 112 13.16 -8.23 1.49
N GLY A 113 13.30 -7.33 0.51
CA GLY A 113 13.42 -5.90 0.73
C GLY A 113 12.20 -5.33 1.44
N LEU A 114 10.99 -5.63 0.95
CA LEU A 114 9.74 -5.21 1.57
C LEU A 114 9.58 -5.75 2.99
N LEU A 115 9.89 -7.03 3.21
CA LEU A 115 9.83 -7.66 4.53
C LEU A 115 10.85 -7.10 5.53
N SER A 116 11.92 -6.47 5.06
CA SER A 116 12.87 -5.78 5.94
C SER A 116 12.32 -4.48 6.54
N VAL A 117 11.23 -3.94 5.97
CA VAL A 117 10.61 -2.70 6.42
C VAL A 117 9.76 -2.94 7.65
N ASN A 118 10.12 -2.31 8.78
CA ASN A 118 9.33 -2.40 10.00
C ASN A 118 7.88 -1.93 9.76
N GLY A 119 6.94 -2.87 9.86
CA GLY A 119 5.51 -2.62 9.63
C GLY A 119 4.94 -3.18 8.32
N VAL A 120 5.79 -3.70 7.43
CA VAL A 120 5.38 -4.47 6.25
C VAL A 120 5.52 -5.96 6.60
N GLY A 121 4.41 -6.69 6.56
CA GLY A 121 4.37 -8.12 6.86
C GLY A 121 4.19 -8.98 5.60
N PRO A 122 4.17 -10.32 5.74
CA PRO A 122 4.07 -11.25 4.61
C PRO A 122 2.83 -11.12 3.72
N GLU A 123 1.76 -10.53 4.23
CA GLU A 123 0.53 -10.22 3.47
C GLU A 123 0.67 -8.95 2.63
N THR A 124 1.49 -8.00 3.06
CA THR A 124 1.68 -6.70 2.40
C THR A 124 2.88 -6.68 1.46
N ALA A 125 3.94 -7.43 1.79
CA ALA A 125 5.11 -7.65 0.94
C ALA A 125 4.82 -8.66 -0.17
#